data_AF-A0A926W2T4-F1
#
_entry.id   AF-A0A926W2T4-F1
#
_cell.length_a   1.000
_cell.length_b   1.000
_cell.length_c   1.000
_cell.angle_alpha   90.00
_cell.angle_beta   90.00
_cell.angle_gamma   90.00
#
_symmetry.space_group_name_H-M   'P 1'
#
loop_
_entity.id
_entity.type
_entity.pdbx_description
1 polymer ?
#
loop_
_entity_poly.entity_id
_entity_poly.type
_entity_poly.pdbx_seq_one_letter_code
_entity_poly.pdbx_strand_id
1 'polypeptide(L)'
;MLVKSKLLCLIGACVLTSVGVISVQSTTKPSQAVSTPVQAETPATQVNNLSQSIGEIEVEHAIALSRFPADTQVIEDLNRRRTALVSQLQQIEPQRYQALVRSASQSALSSKFGAIDVERTIALSRGQADTPAIQDLDRQSILLTARLKELQPQRYQALVRSASQSALSSKFGAIDVERTIALSRGQADTPIIQDLNRQSILLTARLKDLQPQRYLTLATSATRSALQLKITELEAEYQRQADASSRQTLRVTINSLRQRLTQLDAS
;
A
#
# COMPACT_ATOMS: atom_id res chain seq x y z
N MET A 1 -46.74 2.60 12.23
CA MET A 1 -45.79 2.90 13.32
C MET A 1 -44.93 1.66 13.53
N LEU A 2 -43.66 1.71 13.14
CA LEU A 2 -42.49 1.73 14.04
C LEU A 2 -42.46 0.47 14.94
N VAL A 3 -41.45 -0.42 14.89
CA VAL A 3 -40.00 -0.15 14.92
C VAL A 3 -39.22 -1.24 14.18
N LYS A 4 -38.25 -0.77 13.38
CA LYS A 4 -37.15 -1.48 12.71
C LYS A 4 -36.11 -1.99 13.74
N SER A 5 -35.25 -2.88 13.26
CA SER A 5 -33.81 -2.95 13.62
C SER A 5 -33.40 -4.04 14.61
N LYS A 6 -33.16 -5.25 14.06
CA LYS A 6 -32.13 -6.18 14.54
C LYS A 6 -31.54 -6.94 13.35
N LEU A 7 -30.76 -6.26 12.52
CA LEU A 7 -29.85 -6.91 11.59
C LEU A 7 -28.74 -5.95 11.13
N LEU A 8 -27.86 -5.56 12.04
CA LEU A 8 -26.64 -4.82 11.71
C LEU A 8 -25.64 -4.96 12.85
N CYS A 9 -24.88 -6.06 12.84
CA CYS A 9 -23.59 -6.18 13.52
C CYS A 9 -22.93 -7.50 13.13
N LEU A 10 -22.47 -7.58 11.89
CA LEU A 10 -21.30 -8.39 11.54
C LEU A 10 -20.87 -7.96 10.13
N ILE A 11 -19.56 -8.01 9.87
CA ILE A 11 -18.86 -7.56 8.66
C ILE A 11 -18.36 -6.11 8.78
N GLY A 12 -17.22 -5.97 9.45
CA GLY A 12 -16.46 -4.74 9.53
C GLY A 12 -15.13 -4.90 10.27
N ALA A 13 -14.50 -6.08 10.16
CA ALA A 13 -13.18 -6.33 10.74
C ALA A 13 -12.42 -7.28 9.82
N CYS A 14 -11.79 -6.72 8.79
CA CYS A 14 -10.67 -7.37 8.12
C CYS A 14 -9.69 -6.31 7.61
N VAL A 15 -8.73 -5.99 8.48
CA VAL A 15 -7.32 -5.79 8.19
C VAL A 15 -6.98 -4.82 7.05
N LEU A 16 -7.04 -3.52 7.35
CA LEU A 16 -6.15 -2.53 6.75
C LEU A 16 -4.81 -2.59 7.50
N THR A 17 -3.88 -3.44 7.07
CA THR A 17 -2.46 -3.22 7.41
C THR A 17 -1.94 -2.13 6.49
N SER A 18 -2.13 -0.88 6.93
CA SER A 18 -1.41 0.26 6.38
C SER A 18 0.09 0.05 6.56
N VAL A 19 0.82 0.10 5.45
CA VAL A 19 2.27 0.33 5.46
C VAL A 19 2.51 1.65 6.19
N GLY A 20 3.18 1.57 7.34
CA GLY A 20 3.37 2.69 8.25
C GLY A 20 4.25 3.77 7.64
N VAL A 21 3.70 4.98 7.53
CA VAL A 21 4.50 6.20 7.54
C VAL A 21 4.72 6.53 9.01
N ILE A 22 5.96 6.36 9.46
CA ILE A 22 6.40 6.68 10.83
C ILE A 22 6.34 8.21 10.97
N SER A 23 5.31 8.72 11.63
CA SER A 23 5.31 10.08 12.18
C SER A 23 5.81 10.03 13.61
N VAL A 24 6.91 10.71 13.88
CA VAL A 24 7.59 10.75 15.18
C VAL A 24 6.73 11.56 16.16
N GLN A 25 6.05 10.88 17.08
CA GLN A 25 5.49 11.53 18.27
C GLN A 25 6.57 11.59 19.35
N SER A 26 7.01 12.81 19.66
CA SER A 26 7.76 13.11 20.87
C SER A 26 6.87 12.97 22.10
N THR A 27 7.44 12.34 23.12
CA THR A 27 6.88 12.16 24.46
C THR A 27 6.69 13.50 25.17
N THR A 28 5.53 13.73 25.78
CA THR A 28 5.43 14.54 27.02
C THR A 28 4.19 14.15 27.83
N LYS A 29 4.35 14.18 29.15
CA LYS A 29 3.28 14.17 30.17
C LYS A 29 3.73 15.16 31.27
N PRO A 30 2.84 15.85 32.01
CA PRO A 30 1.54 16.42 31.66
C PRO A 30 1.46 17.95 31.91
N SER A 31 0.34 18.54 31.48
CA SER A 31 -0.24 19.82 31.92
C SER A 31 0.53 21.12 31.63
N GLN A 32 0.15 21.76 30.52
CA GLN A 32 -0.35 23.14 30.52
C GLN A 32 -1.18 23.33 29.25
N ALA A 33 -2.39 23.87 29.41
CA ALA A 33 -3.27 24.22 28.30
C ALA A 33 -2.65 25.38 27.51
N VAL A 34 -1.82 25.04 26.53
CA VAL A 34 -1.35 25.97 25.51
C VAL A 34 -2.30 25.79 24.34
N SER A 35 -3.12 26.81 24.09
CA SER A 35 -3.89 26.94 22.86
C SER A 35 -2.92 26.83 21.68
N THR A 36 -2.83 25.65 21.08
CA THR A 36 -2.18 25.49 19.80
C THR A 36 -2.94 26.36 18.81
N PRO A 37 -2.29 27.28 18.08
CA PRO A 37 -2.94 27.94 16.97
C PRO A 37 -3.34 26.83 16.00
N VAL A 38 -4.64 26.77 15.66
CA VAL A 38 -5.12 25.97 14.53
C VAL A 38 -4.37 26.51 13.32
N GLN A 39 -3.30 25.82 12.91
CA GLN A 39 -2.62 26.12 11.66
C GLN A 39 -3.65 25.87 10.56
N ALA A 40 -4.10 26.95 9.93
CA ALA A 40 -4.94 26.86 8.75
C ALA A 40 -4.20 25.98 7.72
N GLU A 41 -4.85 24.92 7.24
CA GLU A 41 -4.30 24.11 6.17
C GLU A 41 -4.00 25.03 4.99
N THR A 42 -2.78 24.94 4.44
CA THR A 42 -2.48 25.70 3.23
C THR A 42 -3.38 25.18 2.10
N PRO A 43 -3.80 26.04 1.15
CA PRO A 43 -4.60 25.60 0.00
C PRO A 43 -4.01 24.39 -0.74
N ALA A 44 -2.66 24.31 -0.82
CA ALA A 44 -1.97 23.18 -1.44
C ALA A 44 -2.14 21.87 -0.64
N THR A 45 -2.02 21.93 0.68
CA THR A 45 -2.25 20.77 1.56
C THR A 45 -3.70 20.30 1.45
N GLN A 46 -4.64 21.24 1.46
CA GLN A 46 -6.06 20.94 1.34
C GLN A 46 -6.41 20.29 -0.01
N VAL A 47 -5.87 20.79 -1.12
CA VAL A 47 -6.02 20.21 -2.46
C VAL A 47 -5.51 18.77 -2.50
N ASN A 48 -4.36 18.50 -1.89
CA ASN A 48 -3.80 17.15 -1.83
C ASN A 48 -4.69 16.19 -1.01
N ASN A 49 -5.14 16.63 0.17
CA ASN A 49 -6.02 15.85 1.04
C ASN A 49 -7.36 15.51 0.36
N LEU A 50 -7.97 16.51 -0.30
CA LEU A 50 -9.21 16.31 -1.06
C LEU A 50 -9.00 15.37 -2.24
N SER A 51 -7.92 15.56 -3.01
CA SER A 51 -7.58 14.68 -4.14
C SER A 51 -7.38 13.24 -3.66
N GLN A 52 -6.65 13.02 -2.57
CA GLN A 52 -6.48 11.70 -1.98
C GLN A 52 -7.82 11.08 -1.59
N SER A 53 -8.66 11.82 -0.85
CA SER A 53 -9.98 11.35 -0.40
C SER A 53 -10.90 10.99 -1.56
N ILE A 54 -10.86 11.76 -2.66
CA ILE A 54 -11.61 11.46 -3.89
C ILE A 54 -11.11 10.15 -4.52
N GLY A 55 -9.80 9.93 -4.57
CA GLY A 55 -9.21 8.68 -5.05
C GLY A 55 -9.62 7.46 -4.20
N GLU A 56 -9.61 7.60 -2.88
CA GLU A 56 -10.03 6.55 -1.95
C GLU A 56 -11.51 6.18 -2.14
N ILE A 57 -12.39 7.18 -2.23
CA ILE A 57 -13.82 6.92 -2.51
C ILE A 57 -14.03 6.27 -3.87
N GLU A 58 -13.23 6.62 -4.89
CA GLU A 58 -13.31 5.97 -6.20
C GLU A 58 -13.00 4.47 -6.10
N VAL A 59 -12.00 4.10 -5.30
CA VAL A 59 -11.65 2.70 -5.03
C VAL A 59 -12.76 2.00 -4.27
N GLU A 60 -13.27 2.61 -3.19
CA GLU A 60 -14.39 2.07 -2.41
C GLU A 60 -15.61 1.83 -3.29
N HIS A 61 -15.95 2.78 -4.15
CA HIS A 61 -17.07 2.68 -5.08
C HIS A 61 -16.87 1.55 -6.10
N ALA A 62 -15.70 1.46 -6.73
CA ALA A 62 -15.40 0.38 -7.68
C ALA A 62 -15.50 -1.01 -7.04
N ILE A 63 -15.04 -1.15 -5.79
CA ILE A 63 -15.13 -2.42 -5.05
C ILE A 63 -16.55 -2.66 -4.54
N ALA A 64 -17.28 -1.65 -4.11
CA ALA A 64 -18.65 -1.79 -3.63
C ALA A 64 -19.59 -2.30 -4.72
N LEU A 65 -19.39 -1.87 -5.98
CA LEU A 65 -20.10 -2.41 -7.15
C LEU A 65 -19.83 -3.90 -7.39
N SER A 66 -18.80 -4.48 -6.76
CA SER A 66 -18.60 -5.93 -6.74
C SER A 66 -19.58 -6.66 -5.82
N ARG A 67 -20.12 -5.99 -4.81
CA ARG A 67 -20.89 -6.62 -3.73
C ARG A 67 -22.35 -6.20 -3.74
N PHE A 68 -22.63 -5.02 -4.28
CA PHE A 68 -23.93 -4.40 -4.20
C PHE A 68 -24.40 -3.91 -5.57
N PRO A 69 -25.71 -4.00 -5.85
CA PRO A 69 -26.34 -3.28 -6.96
C PRO A 69 -26.10 -1.77 -6.88
N ALA A 70 -26.10 -1.10 -8.04
CA ALA A 70 -25.80 0.33 -8.15
C ALA A 70 -26.81 1.24 -7.44
N ASP A 71 -28.03 0.76 -7.20
CA ASP A 71 -29.14 1.46 -6.56
C ASP A 71 -29.20 1.26 -5.03
N THR A 72 -28.18 0.61 -4.46
CA THR A 72 -28.10 0.46 -3.00
C THR A 72 -27.69 1.74 -2.29
N GLN A 73 -28.16 1.90 -1.05
CA GLN A 73 -27.80 3.04 -0.19
C GLN A 73 -26.28 3.23 -0.06
N VAL A 74 -25.52 2.12 0.00
CA VAL A 74 -24.05 2.15 0.08
C VAL A 74 -23.45 2.88 -1.12
N ILE A 75 -23.90 2.56 -2.33
CA ILE A 75 -23.42 3.21 -3.56
C ILE A 75 -23.87 4.67 -3.61
N GLU A 76 -25.11 4.95 -3.20
CA GLU A 76 -25.62 6.32 -3.14
C GLU A 76 -24.82 7.21 -2.17
N ASP A 77 -24.50 6.70 -0.98
CA ASP A 77 -23.73 7.43 0.03
C ASP A 77 -22.30 7.70 -0.43
N LEU A 78 -21.66 6.75 -1.13
CA LEU A 78 -20.36 6.96 -1.77
C LEU A 78 -20.42 8.05 -2.84
N ASN A 79 -21.46 8.05 -3.68
CA ASN A 79 -21.67 9.08 -4.69
C ASN A 79 -21.90 10.47 -4.08
N ARG A 80 -22.68 10.57 -3.00
CA ARG A 80 -22.90 11.83 -2.26
C ARG A 80 -21.59 12.36 -1.67
N ARG A 81 -20.81 11.50 -0.99
CA ARG A 81 -19.50 11.87 -0.42
C ARG A 81 -18.53 12.33 -1.51
N ARG A 82 -18.44 11.60 -2.62
CA ARG A 82 -17.61 11.97 -3.78
C ARG A 82 -18.01 13.34 -4.33
N THR A 83 -19.30 13.58 -4.52
CA THR A 83 -19.84 14.85 -5.03
C THR A 83 -19.45 16.01 -4.12
N ALA A 84 -19.63 15.85 -2.81
CA ALA A 84 -19.26 16.88 -1.85
C ALA A 84 -17.76 17.23 -1.89
N LEU A 85 -16.88 16.22 -1.94
CA LEU A 85 -15.43 16.44 -2.02
C LEU A 85 -15.03 17.12 -3.34
N VAL A 86 -15.63 16.71 -4.47
CA VAL A 86 -15.37 17.33 -5.77
C VAL A 86 -15.82 18.80 -5.76
N SER A 87 -16.97 19.11 -5.16
CA SER A 87 -17.42 20.50 -5.02
C SER A 87 -16.47 21.34 -4.17
N GLN A 88 -15.94 20.79 -3.06
CA GLN A 88 -14.93 21.48 -2.26
C GLN A 88 -13.63 21.71 -3.05
N LEU A 89 -13.16 20.69 -3.77
CA LEU A 89 -11.97 20.80 -4.61
C LEU A 89 -12.16 21.84 -5.72
N GLN A 90 -13.35 21.92 -6.32
CA GLN A 90 -13.69 22.91 -7.32
C GLN A 90 -13.68 24.35 -6.78
N GLN A 91 -14.06 24.55 -5.52
CA GLN A 91 -14.00 25.89 -4.90
C GLN A 91 -12.56 26.37 -4.69
N ILE A 92 -11.63 25.46 -4.40
CA ILE A 92 -10.22 25.79 -4.13
C ILE A 92 -9.40 25.83 -5.42
N GLU A 93 -9.66 24.91 -6.36
CA GLU A 93 -8.92 24.73 -7.62
C GLU A 93 -9.86 24.70 -8.85
N PRO A 94 -10.57 25.80 -9.15
CA PRO A 94 -11.64 25.83 -10.15
C PRO A 94 -11.16 25.50 -11.57
N GLN A 95 -9.90 25.79 -11.89
CA GLN A 95 -9.34 25.56 -13.23
C GLN A 95 -8.85 24.12 -13.42
N ARG A 96 -8.46 23.44 -12.34
CA ARG A 96 -7.73 22.16 -12.41
C ARG A 96 -8.48 20.99 -11.78
N TYR A 97 -9.58 21.22 -11.06
CA TYR A 97 -10.27 20.18 -10.30
C TYR A 97 -10.59 18.94 -11.13
N GLN A 98 -11.02 19.07 -12.39
CA GLN A 98 -11.33 17.90 -13.24
C GLN A 98 -10.08 17.03 -13.51
N ALA A 99 -8.95 17.67 -13.78
CA ALA A 99 -7.68 16.97 -13.99
C ALA A 99 -7.19 16.33 -12.69
N LEU A 100 -7.33 17.03 -11.56
CA LEU A 100 -6.99 16.53 -10.23
C LEU A 100 -7.84 15.32 -9.83
N VAL A 101 -9.16 15.38 -10.02
CA VAL A 101 -10.09 14.26 -9.79
C VAL A 101 -9.69 13.06 -10.65
N ARG A 102 -9.50 13.25 -11.96
CA ARG A 102 -9.10 12.16 -12.86
C ARG A 102 -7.76 11.56 -12.45
N SER A 103 -6.77 12.39 -12.13
CA SER A 103 -5.44 11.95 -11.71
C SER A 103 -5.50 11.18 -10.38
N ALA A 104 -6.26 11.68 -9.42
CA ALA A 104 -6.47 11.04 -8.12
C ALA A 104 -7.15 9.67 -8.27
N SER A 105 -8.28 9.61 -8.98
CA SER A 105 -8.99 8.37 -9.29
C SER A 105 -8.09 7.35 -9.98
N GLN A 106 -7.37 7.78 -11.03
CA GLN A 106 -6.45 6.91 -11.75
C GLN A 106 -5.34 6.37 -10.82
N SER A 107 -4.72 7.24 -10.04
CA SER A 107 -3.62 6.87 -9.12
C SER A 107 -4.10 5.89 -8.06
N ALA A 108 -5.23 6.17 -7.41
CA ALA A 108 -5.78 5.33 -6.35
C ALA A 108 -6.22 3.95 -6.88
N LEU A 109 -6.93 3.90 -8.01
CA LEU A 109 -7.34 2.64 -8.64
C LEU A 109 -6.11 1.81 -9.07
N SER A 110 -5.12 2.45 -9.68
CA SER A 110 -3.88 1.77 -10.09
C SER A 110 -3.13 1.23 -8.87
N SER A 111 -2.98 2.03 -7.82
CA SER A 111 -2.32 1.63 -6.57
C SER A 111 -3.04 0.44 -5.92
N LYS A 112 -4.37 0.49 -5.79
CA LYS A 112 -5.15 -0.62 -5.23
C LYS A 112 -5.05 -1.87 -6.09
N PHE A 113 -5.04 -1.74 -7.42
CA PHE A 113 -4.85 -2.86 -8.32
C PHE A 113 -3.49 -3.54 -8.09
N GLY A 114 -2.41 -2.76 -8.02
CA GLY A 114 -1.07 -3.28 -7.73
C GLY A 114 -1.00 -3.98 -6.37
N ALA A 115 -1.65 -3.42 -5.34
CA ALA A 115 -1.75 -4.04 -4.02
C ALA A 115 -2.50 -5.38 -4.06
N ILE A 116 -3.60 -5.48 -4.80
CA ILE A 116 -4.33 -6.74 -4.99
C ILE A 116 -3.46 -7.79 -5.70
N ASP A 117 -2.68 -7.42 -6.70
CA ASP A 117 -1.78 -8.37 -7.39
C ASP A 117 -0.71 -8.92 -6.41
N VAL A 118 -0.21 -8.07 -5.51
CA VAL A 118 0.69 -8.49 -4.43
C VAL A 118 -0.01 -9.43 -3.44
N GLU A 119 -1.17 -9.03 -2.91
CA GLU A 119 -1.95 -9.82 -1.95
C GLU A 119 -2.28 -11.20 -2.50
N ARG A 120 -2.73 -11.24 -3.76
CA ARG A 120 -3.01 -12.47 -4.49
C ARG A 120 -1.77 -13.34 -4.62
N THR A 121 -0.64 -12.77 -5.03
CA THR A 121 0.62 -13.51 -5.22
C THR A 121 1.12 -14.11 -3.91
N ILE A 122 0.98 -13.39 -2.79
CA ILE A 122 1.35 -13.89 -1.45
C ILE A 122 0.37 -14.97 -0.97
N ALA A 123 -0.93 -14.80 -1.19
CA ALA A 123 -1.91 -15.82 -0.81
C ALA A 123 -1.67 -17.14 -1.58
N LEU A 124 -1.30 -17.06 -2.87
CA LEU A 124 -0.91 -18.23 -3.66
C LEU A 124 0.34 -18.93 -3.10
N SER A 125 1.30 -18.21 -2.51
CA SER A 125 2.50 -18.84 -1.94
C SER A 125 2.20 -19.68 -0.69
N ARG A 126 0.99 -19.52 -0.13
CA ARG A 126 0.46 -20.27 1.01
C ARG A 126 -0.48 -21.41 0.61
N GLY A 127 -0.59 -21.71 -0.70
CA GLY A 127 -1.44 -22.78 -1.22
C GLY A 127 -2.93 -22.44 -1.21
N GLN A 128 -3.31 -21.15 -1.21
CA GLN A 128 -4.70 -20.71 -1.08
C GLN A 128 -5.45 -20.53 -2.41
N ALA A 129 -5.04 -21.22 -3.48
CA ALA A 129 -5.51 -20.96 -4.85
C ALA A 129 -7.04 -21.00 -5.02
N ASP A 130 -7.71 -21.93 -4.35
CA ASP A 130 -9.16 -22.15 -4.51
C ASP A 130 -9.99 -21.58 -3.34
N THR A 131 -9.46 -20.58 -2.63
CA THR A 131 -10.16 -19.97 -1.50
C THR A 131 -11.10 -18.84 -1.95
N PRO A 132 -12.22 -18.62 -1.24
CA PRO A 132 -13.09 -17.46 -1.48
C PRO A 132 -12.33 -16.12 -1.44
N ALA A 133 -11.27 -16.04 -0.63
CA ALA A 133 -10.42 -14.86 -0.55
C ALA A 133 -9.71 -14.55 -1.88
N ILE A 134 -9.15 -15.55 -2.58
CA ILE A 134 -8.54 -15.36 -3.90
C ILE A 134 -9.61 -14.96 -4.94
N GLN A 135 -10.78 -15.59 -4.90
CA GLN A 135 -11.88 -15.27 -5.80
C GLN A 135 -12.35 -13.81 -5.62
N ASP A 136 -12.41 -13.33 -4.38
CA ASP A 136 -12.73 -11.93 -4.07
C ASP A 136 -11.66 -10.97 -4.58
N LEU A 137 -10.38 -11.33 -4.50
CA LEU A 137 -9.28 -10.52 -5.06
C LEU A 137 -9.36 -10.48 -6.60
N ASP A 138 -9.64 -11.60 -7.24
CA ASP A 138 -9.82 -11.69 -8.69
C ASP A 138 -11.00 -10.83 -9.16
N ARG A 139 -12.13 -10.90 -8.44
CA ARG A 139 -13.29 -10.05 -8.73
C ARG A 139 -12.97 -8.56 -8.59
N GLN A 140 -12.27 -8.16 -7.52
CA GLN A 140 -11.85 -6.77 -7.33
C GLN A 140 -10.92 -6.30 -8.44
N SER A 141 -9.93 -7.12 -8.82
CA SER A 141 -8.99 -6.85 -9.90
C SER A 141 -9.70 -6.57 -11.24
N ILE A 142 -10.70 -7.38 -11.58
CA ILE A 142 -11.52 -7.20 -12.80
C ILE A 142 -12.24 -5.86 -12.78
N LEU A 143 -12.85 -5.48 -11.65
CA LEU A 143 -13.64 -4.26 -11.55
C LEU A 143 -12.78 -3.00 -11.53
N LEU A 144 -11.64 -3.03 -10.83
CA LEU A 144 -10.66 -1.95 -10.90
C LEU A 144 -10.14 -1.77 -12.34
N THR A 145 -9.89 -2.87 -13.06
CA THR A 145 -9.50 -2.83 -14.47
C THR A 145 -10.58 -2.22 -15.35
N ALA A 146 -11.83 -2.64 -15.17
CA ALA A 146 -12.98 -2.09 -15.89
C ALA A 146 -13.09 -0.57 -15.64
N ARG A 147 -12.95 -0.15 -14.37
CA ARG A 147 -13.02 1.26 -14.01
C ARG A 147 -11.84 2.07 -14.58
N LEU A 148 -10.63 1.53 -14.55
CA LEU A 148 -9.47 2.15 -15.21
C LEU A 148 -9.67 2.26 -16.73
N LYS A 149 -10.31 1.27 -17.36
CA LYS A 149 -10.65 1.31 -18.80
C LYS A 149 -11.65 2.41 -19.12
N GLU A 150 -12.63 2.65 -18.26
CA GLU A 150 -13.58 3.76 -18.41
C GLU A 150 -12.87 5.13 -18.29
N LEU A 151 -11.97 5.28 -17.32
CA LEU A 151 -11.24 6.53 -17.11
C LEU A 151 -10.16 6.78 -18.17
N GLN A 152 -9.49 5.72 -18.64
CA GLN A 152 -8.31 5.77 -19.52
C GLN A 152 -8.35 4.65 -20.59
N PRO A 153 -9.28 4.70 -21.58
CA PRO A 153 -9.51 3.60 -22.52
C PRO A 153 -8.28 3.16 -23.31
N GLN A 154 -7.37 4.10 -23.60
CA GLN A 154 -6.15 3.84 -24.38
C GLN A 154 -4.96 3.41 -23.52
N ARG A 155 -4.96 3.69 -22.21
CA ARG A 155 -3.79 3.52 -21.34
C ARG A 155 -3.99 2.52 -20.20
N TYR A 156 -5.20 2.04 -19.96
CA TYR A 156 -5.51 1.19 -18.81
C TYR A 156 -4.61 -0.05 -18.73
N GLN A 157 -4.28 -0.71 -19.85
CA GLN A 157 -3.40 -1.88 -19.84
C GLN A 157 -1.98 -1.54 -19.37
N ALA A 158 -1.45 -0.40 -19.81
CA ALA A 158 -0.14 0.08 -19.39
C ALA A 158 -0.15 0.48 -17.90
N LEU A 159 -1.24 1.11 -17.43
CA LEU A 159 -1.41 1.49 -16.03
C LEU A 159 -1.49 0.26 -15.11
N VAL A 160 -2.32 -0.71 -15.46
CA VAL A 160 -2.44 -2.00 -14.74
C VAL A 160 -1.09 -2.70 -14.67
N ARG A 161 -0.41 -2.85 -15.81
CA ARG A 161 0.92 -3.49 -15.85
C ARG A 161 1.94 -2.74 -14.99
N SER A 162 2.01 -1.42 -15.12
CA SER A 162 2.96 -0.58 -14.37
C SER A 162 2.68 -0.63 -12.87
N ALA A 163 1.41 -0.63 -12.47
CA ALA A 163 1.01 -0.72 -11.08
C ALA A 163 1.41 -2.05 -10.46
N SER A 164 1.12 -3.16 -11.12
CA SER A 164 1.57 -4.49 -10.70
C SER A 164 3.09 -4.56 -10.61
N GLN A 165 3.81 -4.13 -11.65
CA GLN A 165 5.28 -4.16 -11.65
C GLN A 165 5.86 -3.38 -10.47
N SER A 166 5.36 -2.18 -10.22
CA SER A 166 5.83 -1.33 -9.13
C SER A 166 5.51 -1.94 -7.76
N ALA A 167 4.29 -2.45 -7.56
CA ALA A 167 3.87 -3.02 -6.27
C ALA A 167 4.60 -4.33 -5.96
N LEU A 168 4.72 -5.22 -6.95
CA LEU A 168 5.40 -6.50 -6.82
C LEU A 168 6.90 -6.32 -6.60
N SER A 169 7.56 -5.41 -7.33
CA SER A 169 8.99 -5.14 -7.13
C SER A 169 9.24 -4.53 -5.75
N SER A 170 8.42 -3.57 -5.32
CA SER A 170 8.50 -2.99 -3.98
C SER A 170 8.34 -4.07 -2.89
N LYS A 171 7.32 -4.94 -3.01
CA LYS A 171 7.13 -6.02 -2.03
C LYS A 171 8.26 -7.05 -2.07
N PHE A 172 8.79 -7.37 -3.24
CA PHE A 172 9.96 -8.23 -3.38
C PHE A 172 11.17 -7.64 -2.63
N GLY A 173 11.47 -6.36 -2.83
CA GLY A 173 12.54 -5.66 -2.11
C GLY A 173 12.34 -5.69 -0.60
N ALA A 174 11.11 -5.47 -0.12
CA ALA A 174 10.77 -5.56 1.29
C ALA A 174 10.99 -6.98 1.86
N ILE A 175 10.63 -8.03 1.11
CA ILE A 175 10.86 -9.42 1.52
C ILE A 175 12.36 -9.75 1.59
N ASP A 176 13.19 -9.27 0.66
CA ASP A 176 14.65 -9.48 0.74
C ASP A 176 15.26 -8.80 1.97
N VAL A 177 14.75 -7.61 2.32
CA VAL A 177 15.10 -6.91 3.57
C VAL A 177 14.68 -7.74 4.79
N GLU A 178 13.40 -8.15 4.88
CA GLU A 178 12.89 -8.97 5.99
C GLU A 178 13.69 -10.27 6.15
N ARG A 179 14.02 -10.92 5.02
CA ARG A 179 14.84 -12.13 4.98
C ARG A 179 16.26 -11.86 5.50
N THR A 180 16.91 -10.79 5.04
CA THR A 180 18.24 -10.40 5.51
C THR A 180 18.25 -10.11 7.01
N ILE A 181 17.22 -9.42 7.52
CA ILE A 181 17.06 -9.15 8.96
C ILE A 181 16.91 -10.46 9.74
N ALA A 182 16.00 -11.35 9.32
CA ALA A 182 15.78 -12.62 9.98
C ALA A 182 17.05 -13.50 10.02
N LEU A 183 17.80 -13.55 8.92
CA LEU A 183 19.09 -14.23 8.86
C LEU A 183 20.13 -13.62 9.82
N SER A 184 20.21 -12.29 9.91
CA SER A 184 21.12 -11.61 10.86
C SER A 184 20.82 -11.95 12.33
N ARG A 185 19.59 -12.41 12.62
CA ARG A 185 19.12 -12.82 13.94
C ARG A 185 19.22 -14.33 14.17
N GLY A 186 19.89 -15.06 13.27
CA GLY A 186 20.06 -16.51 13.39
C GLY A 186 18.82 -17.33 13.08
N GLN A 187 17.83 -16.78 12.37
CA GLN A 187 16.55 -17.45 12.10
C GLN A 187 16.55 -18.31 10.82
N ALA A 188 17.70 -18.82 10.39
CA ALA A 188 17.87 -19.48 9.09
C ALA A 188 16.92 -20.66 8.87
N ASP A 189 16.70 -21.49 9.89
CA ASP A 189 15.89 -22.72 9.79
C ASP A 189 14.47 -22.55 10.34
N THR A 190 13.97 -21.31 10.34
CA THR A 190 12.63 -21.01 10.87
C THR A 190 11.54 -21.04 9.79
N PRO A 191 10.28 -21.31 10.17
CA PRO A 191 9.14 -21.17 9.26
C PRO A 191 9.03 -19.79 8.62
N ILE A 192 9.55 -18.74 9.28
CA ILE A 192 9.58 -17.36 8.77
C ILE A 192 10.41 -17.27 7.49
N ILE A 193 11.65 -17.77 7.51
CA ILE A 193 12.53 -17.77 6.32
C ILE A 193 11.92 -18.63 5.21
N GLN A 194 11.31 -19.76 5.55
CA GLN A 194 10.65 -20.62 4.56
C GLN A 194 9.48 -19.90 3.87
N ASP A 195 8.63 -19.19 4.62
CA ASP A 195 7.53 -18.40 4.05
C ASP A 195 8.04 -17.25 3.18
N LEU A 196 9.05 -16.50 3.66
CA LEU A 196 9.68 -15.42 2.88
C LEU A 196 10.29 -15.93 1.56
N ASN A 197 10.95 -17.08 1.59
CA ASN A 197 11.49 -17.71 0.37
C ASN A 197 10.37 -18.08 -0.61
N ARG A 198 9.26 -18.67 -0.14
CA ARG A 198 8.11 -19.01 -1.00
C ARG A 198 7.48 -17.77 -1.62
N GLN A 199 7.28 -16.71 -0.83
CA GLN A 199 6.77 -15.44 -1.33
C GLN A 199 7.71 -14.84 -2.38
N SER A 200 9.02 -14.81 -2.12
CA SER A 200 10.04 -14.33 -3.05
C SER A 200 10.02 -15.07 -4.39
N ILE A 201 9.85 -16.40 -4.38
CA ILE A 201 9.76 -17.22 -5.59
C ILE A 201 8.54 -16.82 -6.43
N LEU A 202 7.36 -16.72 -5.81
CA LEU A 202 6.14 -16.37 -6.56
C LEU A 202 6.14 -14.92 -7.05
N LEU A 203 6.65 -13.98 -6.25
CA LEU A 203 6.81 -12.59 -6.69
C LEU A 203 7.77 -12.49 -7.88
N THR A 204 8.86 -13.25 -7.86
CA THR A 204 9.80 -13.32 -8.99
C THR A 204 9.14 -13.88 -10.24
N ALA A 205 8.40 -14.99 -10.09
CA ALA A 205 7.65 -15.59 -11.20
C ALA A 205 6.65 -14.59 -11.79
N ARG A 206 5.87 -13.92 -10.93
CA ARG A 206 4.89 -12.93 -11.35
C ARG A 206 5.53 -11.71 -12.04
N LEU A 207 6.65 -11.21 -11.53
CA LEU A 207 7.41 -10.13 -12.18
C LEU A 207 7.95 -10.57 -13.55
N LYS A 208 8.43 -11.81 -13.66
CA LYS A 208 8.90 -12.39 -14.92
C LYS A 208 7.79 -12.50 -15.95
N ASP A 209 6.58 -12.89 -15.55
CA ASP A 209 5.41 -12.93 -16.44
C ASP A 209 5.04 -11.54 -16.98
N LEU A 210 5.15 -10.51 -16.15
CA LEU A 210 4.82 -9.14 -16.53
C LEU A 210 5.92 -8.47 -17.37
N GLN A 211 7.19 -8.82 -17.16
CA GLN A 211 8.33 -8.24 -17.88
C GLN A 211 9.52 -9.22 -17.96
N PRO A 212 9.47 -10.20 -18.88
CA PRO A 212 10.49 -11.26 -18.95
C PRO A 212 11.92 -10.75 -19.15
N GLN A 213 12.06 -9.61 -19.82
CA GLN A 213 13.36 -9.03 -20.18
C GLN A 213 13.94 -8.08 -19.11
N ARG A 214 13.15 -7.68 -18.11
CA ARG A 214 13.54 -6.62 -17.16
C ARG A 214 13.26 -6.96 -15.69
N TYR A 215 12.65 -8.10 -15.41
CA TYR A 215 12.28 -8.48 -14.04
C TYR A 215 13.48 -8.47 -13.08
N LEU A 216 14.67 -8.90 -13.54
CA LEU A 216 15.88 -8.89 -12.72
C LEU A 216 16.30 -7.46 -12.35
N THR A 217 16.35 -6.55 -13.32
CA THR A 217 16.68 -5.14 -13.08
C THR A 217 15.66 -4.48 -12.14
N LEU A 218 14.37 -4.76 -12.32
CA LEU A 218 13.30 -4.25 -11.44
C LEU A 218 13.45 -4.78 -10.01
N ALA A 219 13.71 -6.07 -9.85
CA ALA A 219 13.91 -6.71 -8.56
C ALA A 219 15.14 -6.14 -7.85
N THR A 220 16.30 -6.11 -8.52
CA THR A 220 17.55 -5.57 -7.96
C THR A 220 17.41 -4.11 -7.56
N SER A 221 16.81 -3.27 -8.42
CA SER A 221 16.58 -1.86 -8.11
C SER A 221 15.68 -1.68 -6.89
N ALA A 222 14.57 -2.41 -6.82
CA ALA A 222 13.66 -2.32 -5.69
C ALA A 222 14.28 -2.83 -4.38
N THR A 223 15.07 -3.91 -4.43
CA THR A 223 15.83 -4.41 -3.27
C THR A 223 16.85 -3.38 -2.81
N ARG A 224 17.60 -2.76 -3.74
CA ARG A 224 18.54 -1.68 -3.41
C ARG A 224 17.85 -0.53 -2.67
N SER A 225 16.74 -0.02 -3.22
CA SER A 225 15.97 1.06 -2.58
C SER A 225 15.42 0.66 -1.22
N ALA A 226 14.89 -0.57 -1.07
CA ALA A 226 14.36 -1.06 0.20
C ALA A 226 15.46 -1.21 1.27
N LEU A 227 16.65 -1.71 0.88
CA LEU A 227 17.80 -1.81 1.77
C LEU A 227 18.26 -0.44 2.25
N GLN A 228 18.43 0.52 1.33
CA GLN A 228 18.84 1.89 1.67
C GLN A 228 17.86 2.56 2.64
N LEU A 229 16.57 2.46 2.36
CA LEU A 229 15.53 2.96 3.24
C LEU A 229 15.63 2.31 4.63
N LYS A 230 15.72 0.97 4.68
CA LYS A 230 15.73 0.26 5.96
C LYS A 230 16.99 0.52 6.79
N ILE A 231 18.15 0.64 6.14
CA ILE A 231 19.40 1.03 6.78
C ILE A 231 19.23 2.41 7.42
N THR A 232 18.68 3.38 6.70
CA THR A 232 18.45 4.75 7.20
C THR A 232 17.50 4.75 8.41
N GLU A 233 16.40 3.99 8.34
CA GLU A 233 15.46 3.84 9.47
C GLU A 233 16.14 3.25 10.71
N LEU A 234 16.89 2.16 10.55
CA LEU A 234 17.54 1.47 11.66
C LEU A 234 18.71 2.27 12.23
N GLU A 235 19.40 3.07 11.42
CA GLU A 235 20.41 4.02 11.90
C GLU A 235 19.77 5.10 12.77
N ALA A 236 18.64 5.67 12.34
CA ALA A 236 17.90 6.63 13.15
C ALA A 236 17.41 6.02 14.48
N GLU A 237 16.97 4.75 14.46
CA GLU A 237 16.60 4.00 15.67
C GLU A 237 17.82 3.73 16.56
N TYR A 238 18.95 3.33 15.98
CA TYR A 238 20.21 3.10 16.69
C TYR A 238 20.67 4.34 17.47
N GLN A 239 20.55 5.54 16.88
CA GLN A 239 20.93 6.78 17.56
C GLN A 239 20.02 7.13 18.74
N ARG A 240 18.76 6.68 18.73
CA ARG A 240 17.80 6.92 19.82
C ARG A 240 17.90 5.88 20.93
N GLN A 241 18.58 4.77 20.71
CA GLN A 241 18.55 3.64 21.62
C GLN A 241 19.53 3.80 22.77
N ALA A 242 19.01 3.79 24.00
CA ALA A 242 19.83 3.89 25.22
C ALA A 242 20.43 2.54 25.64
N ASP A 243 19.70 1.44 25.43
CA ASP A 243 20.11 0.10 25.85
C ASP A 243 21.26 -0.46 24.98
N ALA A 244 22.30 -1.01 25.63
CA ALA A 244 23.50 -1.52 24.96
C ALA A 244 23.24 -2.82 24.18
N SER A 245 22.39 -3.69 24.72
CA SER A 245 22.03 -4.96 24.06
C SER A 245 21.27 -4.69 22.76
N SER A 246 20.27 -3.81 22.82
CA SER A 246 19.49 -3.37 21.67
C SER A 246 20.35 -2.66 20.61
N ARG A 247 21.29 -1.80 21.04
CA ARG A 247 22.25 -1.17 20.12
C ARG A 247 23.12 -2.22 19.41
N GLN A 248 23.56 -3.25 20.12
CA GLN A 248 24.34 -4.33 19.51
C GLN A 248 23.51 -5.11 18.48
N THR A 249 22.25 -5.45 18.79
CA THR A 249 21.35 -6.10 17.81
C THR A 249 21.14 -5.25 16.57
N LEU A 250 20.85 -3.96 16.74
CA LEU A 250 20.68 -3.02 15.62
C LEU A 250 21.95 -2.91 14.77
N ARG A 251 23.12 -2.82 15.40
CA ARG A 251 24.41 -2.77 14.70
C ARG A 251 24.65 -4.00 13.83
N VAL A 252 24.38 -5.19 14.36
CA VAL A 252 24.50 -6.45 13.60
C VAL A 252 23.56 -6.44 12.39
N THR A 253 22.28 -6.10 12.59
CA THR A 253 21.30 -6.04 11.51
C THR A 253 21.67 -5.01 10.44
N ILE A 254 22.08 -3.80 10.82
CA ILE A 254 22.53 -2.74 9.88
C ILE A 254 23.72 -3.23 9.05
N ASN A 255 24.71 -3.88 9.67
CA ASN A 255 25.88 -4.40 8.96
C ASN A 255 25.49 -5.50 7.96
N SER A 256 24.59 -6.40 8.32
CA SER A 256 24.08 -7.43 7.39
C SER A 256 23.35 -6.82 6.20
N LEU A 257 22.53 -5.79 6.42
CA LEU A 257 21.83 -5.08 5.34
C LEU A 257 22.80 -4.35 4.41
N ARG A 258 23.83 -3.68 4.97
CA ARG A 258 24.89 -3.04 4.17
C ARG A 258 25.69 -4.05 3.35
N GLN A 259 26.03 -5.19 3.93
CA GLN A 259 26.71 -6.26 3.21
C GLN A 259 25.86 -6.77 2.04
N ARG A 260 24.56 -6.97 2.27
CA ARG A 260 23.62 -7.36 1.20
C ARG A 260 23.55 -6.30 0.09
N LEU A 261 23.52 -5.02 0.45
CA LEU A 261 23.53 -3.91 -0.50
C LEU A 261 24.80 -3.93 -1.36
N THR A 262 25.98 -4.08 -0.74
CA THR A 262 27.26 -4.17 -1.46
C THR A 262 27.32 -5.36 -2.41
N GLN A 263 26.73 -6.51 -2.04
CA GLN A 263 26.65 -7.67 -2.92
C GLN A 263 25.82 -7.39 -4.19
N LEU A 264 24.76 -6.60 -4.09
CA LEU A 264 23.92 -6.21 -5.24
C LEU A 264 24.57 -5.17 -6.14
N ASP A 265 25.50 -4.38 -5.61
CA ASP A 265 26.25 -3.38 -6.40
C ASP A 265 27.43 -4.02 -7.15
N ALA A 266 27.88 -5.20 -6.71
CA ALA A 266 28.93 -5.97 -7.36
C ALA A 266 28.43 -6.94 -8.45
N SER A 267 27.10 -7.15 -8.56
CA SER A 267 26.44 -8.06 -9.50
C SER A 267 25.84 -7.34 -10.70
#